data_AF-H0WQQ0-F1
#
_entry.id   AF-H0WQQ0-F1
#
_cell.length_a   1.000
_cell.length_b   1.000
_cell.length_c   1.000
_cell.angle_alpha   90.00
_cell.angle_beta   90.00
_cell.angle_gamma   90.00
#
_symmetry.space_group_name_H-M   'P 1'
#
loop_
_entity.id
_entity.type
_entity.pdbx_description
1 polymer ?
#
loop_
_entity_poly.entity_id
_entity_poly.type
_entity_poly.pdbx_seq_one_letter_code
_entity_poly.pdbx_strand_id
1 'polypeptide(L)'
;STVFQTTQWRLISGTLGLICLLLAATLGILLLHMPFPELHNDSPVSPGLNKELQEASNCCYCPEKWVGYRCNCYFISTEEKTWNESRKFCVSRNSSLLQLQNKDELAFMHSSQHFYWIGLTYNEERAAWLWEDGSPFSRDL
;
A
#
# COMPACT_ATOMS: atom_id res chain seq x y z
N SER A 1 43.53 -43.34 0.82
CA SER A 1 42.38 -42.69 1.50
C SER A 1 41.68 -41.59 0.69
N THR A 2 42.08 -41.34 -0.56
CA THR A 2 41.54 -40.25 -1.42
C THR A 2 40.23 -40.60 -2.13
N VAL A 3 39.98 -41.89 -2.42
CA VAL A 3 38.76 -42.38 -3.08
C VAL A 3 37.51 -42.22 -2.21
N PHE A 4 37.64 -42.36 -0.89
CA PHE A 4 36.51 -42.24 0.04
C PHE A 4 35.97 -40.80 0.13
N GLN A 5 36.88 -39.81 0.14
CA GLN A 5 36.51 -38.40 0.20
C GLN A 5 35.82 -37.92 -1.08
N THR A 6 36.31 -38.30 -2.27
CA THR A 6 35.68 -37.89 -3.53
C THR A 6 34.26 -38.45 -3.66
N THR A 7 34.04 -39.69 -3.25
CA THR A 7 32.71 -40.32 -3.25
C THR A 7 31.75 -39.62 -2.29
N GLN A 8 32.19 -39.23 -1.09
CA GLN A 8 31.38 -38.44 -0.16
C GLN A 8 30.98 -37.08 -0.74
N TRP A 9 31.90 -36.33 -1.36
CA TRP A 9 31.59 -35.04 -1.98
C TRP A 9 30.62 -35.16 -3.15
N ARG A 10 30.70 -36.25 -3.94
CA ARG A 10 29.73 -36.52 -5.02
C ARG A 10 28.33 -36.81 -4.47
N LEU A 11 28.25 -37.55 -3.37
CA LEU A 11 26.97 -37.80 -2.68
C LEU A 11 26.39 -36.52 -2.09
N ILE A 12 27.21 -35.68 -1.44
CA ILE A 12 26.78 -34.38 -0.88
C ILE A 12 26.32 -33.42 -1.99
N SER A 13 27.03 -33.38 -3.11
CA SER A 13 26.62 -32.57 -4.27
C SER A 13 25.31 -33.07 -4.88
N GLY A 14 25.12 -34.39 -4.96
CA GLY A 14 23.88 -34.99 -5.42
C GLY A 14 22.70 -34.72 -4.49
N THR A 15 22.88 -34.86 -3.18
CA THR A 15 21.82 -34.57 -2.20
C THR A 15 21.45 -33.09 -2.17
N LEU A 16 22.45 -32.20 -2.21
CA LEU A 16 22.19 -30.75 -2.26
C LEU A 16 21.47 -30.35 -3.55
N GLY A 17 21.83 -30.95 -4.68
CA GLY A 17 21.13 -30.74 -5.95
C GLY A 17 19.67 -31.20 -5.90
N LEU A 18 19.40 -32.38 -5.36
CA LEU A 18 18.03 -32.89 -5.18
C LEU A 18 17.21 -32.00 -4.23
N ILE A 19 17.80 -31.55 -3.11
CA ILE A 19 17.14 -30.63 -2.18
C ILE A 19 16.82 -29.31 -2.88
N CYS A 20 17.75 -28.76 -3.66
CA CYS A 20 17.54 -27.51 -4.40
C CYS A 20 16.40 -27.65 -5.43
N LEU A 21 16.33 -28.76 -6.15
CA LEU A 21 15.25 -29.04 -7.09
C LEU A 21 13.89 -29.17 -6.38
N LEU A 22 13.85 -29.85 -5.22
CA LEU A 22 12.63 -29.94 -4.41
C LEU A 22 12.19 -28.57 -3.91
N LEU A 23 13.11 -27.74 -3.40
CA LEU A 23 12.81 -26.39 -2.93
C LEU A 23 12.28 -25.50 -4.07
N ALA A 24 12.93 -25.52 -5.23
CA ALA A 24 12.48 -24.77 -6.40
C ALA A 24 11.09 -25.22 -6.89
N ALA A 25 10.82 -26.54 -6.90
CA ALA A 25 9.51 -27.07 -7.23
C ALA A 25 8.45 -26.66 -6.20
N THR A 26 8.74 -26.70 -4.90
CA THR A 26 7.80 -26.24 -3.87
C THR A 26 7.52 -24.74 -3.96
N LEU A 27 8.52 -23.90 -4.23
CA LEU A 27 8.33 -22.46 -4.46
C LEU A 27 7.53 -22.19 -5.73
N GLY A 28 7.81 -22.90 -6.82
CA GLY A 28 7.05 -22.78 -8.07
C GLY A 28 5.60 -23.22 -7.90
N ILE A 29 5.36 -24.34 -7.20
CA ILE A 29 4.01 -24.80 -6.85
C ILE A 29 3.34 -23.77 -5.94
N LEU A 30 4.00 -23.27 -4.90
CA LEU A 30 3.44 -22.26 -4.00
C LEU A 30 3.06 -21.00 -4.79
N LEU A 31 3.89 -20.52 -5.71
CA LEU A 31 3.59 -19.38 -6.59
C LEU A 31 2.44 -19.65 -7.57
N LEU A 32 2.22 -20.90 -7.99
CA LEU A 32 1.10 -21.32 -8.84
C LEU A 32 -0.19 -21.64 -8.07
N HIS A 33 -0.08 -22.04 -6.79
CA HIS A 33 -1.19 -22.39 -5.90
C HIS A 33 -1.58 -21.24 -4.97
N MET A 34 -0.86 -20.10 -4.98
CA MET A 34 -1.45 -18.86 -4.50
C MET A 34 -2.68 -18.64 -5.37
N PRO A 35 -3.91 -18.76 -4.83
CA PRO A 35 -5.08 -18.48 -5.62
C PRO A 35 -4.91 -17.04 -6.09
N PHE A 36 -4.81 -16.86 -7.41
CA PHE A 36 -4.97 -15.54 -7.98
C PHE A 36 -6.28 -15.00 -7.39
N PRO A 37 -6.29 -13.86 -6.70
CA PRO A 37 -7.55 -13.23 -6.37
C PRO A 37 -8.13 -12.81 -7.72
N GLU A 38 -8.93 -13.67 -8.32
CA GLU A 38 -9.87 -13.28 -9.37
C GLU A 38 -10.78 -12.26 -8.70
N LEU A 39 -10.45 -10.97 -8.86
CA LEU A 39 -11.43 -9.90 -8.70
C LEU A 39 -12.35 -9.98 -9.92
N HIS A 40 -13.09 -11.07 -10.01
CA HIS A 40 -14.15 -11.23 -10.98
C HIS A 40 -15.36 -10.50 -10.43
N ASN A 41 -15.51 -9.25 -10.85
CA ASN A 41 -16.64 -8.41 -10.49
C ASN A 41 -17.83 -8.69 -11.41
N ASP A 42 -18.26 -9.94 -11.47
CA ASP A 42 -19.54 -10.29 -12.09
C ASP A 42 -20.62 -10.21 -11.01
N SER A 43 -21.14 -8.99 -10.82
CA SER A 43 -22.40 -8.81 -10.10
C SER A 43 -23.57 -9.19 -11.00
N PRO A 44 -24.52 -10.03 -10.55
CA PRO A 44 -25.79 -10.18 -11.24
C PRO A 44 -26.59 -8.90 -11.07
N VAL A 45 -26.82 -8.18 -12.17
CA VAL A 45 -27.76 -7.06 -12.20
C VAL A 45 -29.17 -7.61 -11.93
N SER A 46 -29.63 -7.50 -10.67
CA SER A 46 -31.04 -7.65 -10.34
C SER A 46 -31.75 -6.30 -10.55
N PRO A 47 -32.87 -6.26 -11.28
CA PRO A 47 -33.57 -5.02 -11.57
C PRO A 47 -34.41 -4.62 -10.34
N GLY A 48 -33.91 -3.68 -9.56
CA GLY A 48 -34.68 -3.03 -8.51
C GLY A 48 -33.89 -2.71 -7.25
N LEU A 49 -32.98 -1.73 -7.31
CA LEU A 49 -32.48 -1.08 -6.10
C LEU A 49 -32.18 0.40 -6.37
N ASN A 50 -32.61 1.19 -5.41
CA ASN A 50 -32.95 2.60 -5.49
C ASN A 50 -31.70 3.48 -5.60
N LYS A 51 -31.84 4.58 -6.35
CA LYS A 51 -30.82 5.55 -6.78
C LYS A 51 -29.83 6.03 -5.69
N GLU A 52 -30.23 6.00 -4.42
CA GLU A 52 -29.38 6.39 -3.27
C GLU A 52 -28.20 5.44 -2.98
N LEU A 53 -28.34 4.13 -3.23
CA LEU A 53 -27.25 3.19 -2.97
C LEU A 53 -26.22 3.15 -4.11
N GLN A 54 -26.63 3.56 -5.32
CA GLN A 54 -25.76 3.63 -6.49
C GLN A 54 -24.74 4.78 -6.41
N GLU A 55 -25.08 5.89 -5.75
CA GLU A 55 -24.14 6.99 -5.53
C GLU A 55 -23.08 6.64 -4.47
N ALA A 56 -23.46 5.93 -3.40
CA ALA A 56 -22.51 5.45 -2.40
C ALA A 56 -21.53 4.41 -2.96
N SER A 57 -21.96 3.58 -3.91
CA SER A 57 -21.14 2.55 -4.53
C SER A 57 -20.08 3.09 -5.50
N ASN A 58 -20.26 4.30 -6.04
CA ASN A 58 -19.31 4.90 -6.99
C ASN A 58 -18.23 5.77 -6.32
N CYS A 59 -18.32 5.99 -5.01
CA CYS A 59 -17.38 6.84 -4.25
C CYS A 59 -16.16 6.11 -3.67
N CYS A 60 -15.96 4.82 -3.98
CA CYS A 60 -14.94 4.00 -3.31
C CYS A 60 -13.88 3.39 -4.25
N TYR A 61 -13.84 3.78 -5.52
CA TYR A 61 -12.80 3.29 -6.42
C TYR A 61 -11.51 4.12 -6.27
N CYS A 62 -10.47 3.49 -5.75
CA CYS A 62 -9.15 4.09 -5.68
C CYS A 62 -8.25 3.63 -6.82
N PRO A 63 -7.32 4.48 -7.30
CA PRO A 63 -6.35 4.08 -8.30
C PRO A 63 -5.52 2.87 -7.83
N GLU A 64 -4.93 2.14 -8.77
CA GLU A 64 -4.07 1.00 -8.44
C GLU A 64 -2.95 1.42 -7.47
N LYS A 65 -2.69 0.60 -6.45
CA LYS A 65 -1.68 0.82 -5.39
C LYS A 65 -2.03 1.92 -4.38
N TRP A 66 -3.25 2.44 -4.40
CA TRP A 66 -3.79 3.32 -3.35
C TRP A 66 -4.62 2.50 -2.36
N VAL A 67 -4.63 2.95 -1.10
CA VAL A 67 -5.46 2.37 -0.04
C VAL A 67 -6.77 3.14 0.04
N GLY A 68 -7.88 2.46 -0.18
CA GLY A 68 -9.22 3.02 0.05
C GLY A 68 -9.63 2.89 1.51
N TYR A 69 -10.00 4.00 2.15
CA TYR A 69 -10.54 4.00 3.52
C TYR A 69 -11.55 5.13 3.67
N ARG A 70 -12.76 4.82 4.17
CA ARG A 70 -13.85 5.80 4.41
C ARG A 70 -14.12 6.74 3.22
N CYS A 71 -14.23 6.19 2.00
CA CYS A 71 -14.43 6.94 0.74
C CYS A 71 -13.30 7.91 0.36
N ASN A 72 -12.12 7.79 0.97
CA ASN A 72 -10.91 8.50 0.59
C ASN A 72 -9.87 7.51 0.04
N CYS A 73 -8.96 8.02 -0.79
CA CYS A 73 -7.85 7.24 -1.35
C CYS A 73 -6.53 7.79 -0.84
N TYR A 74 -5.72 6.91 -0.23
CA TYR A 74 -4.43 7.26 0.38
C TYR A 74 -3.28 6.58 -0.36
N PHE A 75 -2.27 7.35 -0.73
CA PHE A 75 -1.02 6.82 -1.27
C PHE A 75 0.07 6.88 -0.20
N ILE A 76 0.56 5.71 0.22
CA ILE A 76 1.63 5.61 1.19
C ILE A 76 2.95 5.41 0.45
N SER A 77 3.73 6.49 0.31
CA SER A 77 5.02 6.45 -0.38
C SER A 77 6.03 5.60 0.39
N THR A 78 6.79 4.77 -0.33
CA THR A 78 7.98 4.08 0.17
C THR A 78 9.27 4.85 -0.10
N GLU A 79 9.21 5.92 -0.89
CA GLU A 79 10.35 6.78 -1.21
C GLU A 79 10.44 7.95 -0.23
N GLU A 80 11.65 8.21 0.25
CA GLU A 80 11.96 9.39 1.04
C GLU A 80 12.26 10.58 0.12
N LYS A 81 11.60 11.71 0.36
CA LYS A 81 11.75 12.96 -0.38
C LYS A 81 11.65 14.14 0.57
N THR A 82 12.15 15.30 0.15
CA THR A 82 11.89 16.54 0.90
C THR A 82 10.39 16.88 0.87
N TRP A 83 9.90 17.66 1.84
CA TRP A 83 8.49 18.06 1.89
C TRP A 83 7.99 18.66 0.56
N ASN A 84 8.79 19.53 -0.06
CA ASN A 84 8.42 20.18 -1.32
C ASN A 84 8.40 19.21 -2.52
N GLU A 85 9.29 18.22 -2.54
CA GLU A 85 9.27 17.17 -3.57
C GLU A 85 8.08 16.22 -3.38
N SER A 86 7.76 15.84 -2.13
CA SER A 86 6.57 15.05 -1.81
C SER A 86 5.30 15.78 -2.23
N ARG A 87 5.19 17.08 -1.96
CA ARG A 87 4.09 17.93 -2.43
C ARG A 87 3.95 17.90 -3.95
N LYS A 88 5.04 18.11 -4.68
CA LYS A 88 5.03 18.06 -6.16
C LYS A 88 4.62 16.69 -6.69
N PHE A 89 5.03 15.62 -6.02
CA PHE A 89 4.61 14.26 -6.36
C PHE A 89 3.10 14.04 -6.14
N CYS A 90 2.54 14.49 -5.02
CA CYS A 90 1.10 14.41 -4.79
C CYS A 90 0.31 15.18 -5.87
N VAL A 91 0.75 16.40 -6.20
CA VAL A 91 0.13 17.23 -7.24
C VAL A 91 0.20 16.55 -8.61
N SER A 92 1.31 15.90 -8.96
CA SER A 92 1.42 15.17 -10.24
C SER A 92 0.52 13.93 -10.32
N ARG A 93 -0.03 13.49 -9.19
CA ARG A 93 -1.03 12.43 -9.06
C ARG A 93 -2.46 12.96 -8.88
N ASN A 94 -2.72 14.25 -9.13
CA ASN A 94 -4.00 14.91 -8.87
C ASN A 94 -4.49 14.73 -7.42
N SER A 95 -3.55 14.81 -6.48
CA SER A 95 -3.81 14.68 -5.04
C SER A 95 -3.06 15.77 -4.26
N SER A 96 -3.30 15.85 -2.96
CA SER A 96 -2.56 16.71 -2.03
C SER A 96 -1.73 15.86 -1.06
N LEU A 97 -0.81 16.49 -0.35
CA LEU A 97 -0.32 15.89 0.88
C LEU A 97 -1.48 15.72 1.87
N LEU A 98 -1.34 14.75 2.78
CA LEU A 98 -2.40 14.39 3.71
C LEU A 98 -2.83 15.58 4.57
N GLN A 99 -4.13 15.84 4.60
CA GLN A 99 -4.79 16.74 5.55
C GLN A 99 -5.61 15.89 6.51
N LEU A 100 -5.27 15.94 7.79
CA LEU A 100 -5.99 15.18 8.81
C LEU A 100 -7.27 15.91 9.21
N GLN A 101 -8.40 15.22 9.10
CA GLN A 101 -9.73 15.67 9.49
C GLN A 101 -10.12 15.20 10.88
N ASN A 102 -9.63 14.02 11.31
CA ASN A 102 -9.89 13.46 12.63
C ASN A 102 -8.81 12.44 13.05
N LYS A 103 -8.75 12.12 14.34
CA LYS A 103 -7.81 11.15 14.95
C LYS A 103 -7.85 9.76 14.32
N ASP A 104 -9.02 9.35 13.85
CA ASP A 104 -9.25 7.99 13.36
C ASP A 104 -9.07 7.86 11.84
N GLU A 105 -8.72 8.95 11.15
CA GLU A 105 -8.60 8.96 9.69
C GLU A 105 -7.53 7.98 9.19
N LEU A 106 -6.44 7.84 9.95
CA LEU A 106 -5.37 6.89 9.68
C LEU A 106 -5.41 5.68 10.63
N ALA A 107 -6.58 5.28 11.14
CA ALA A 107 -6.69 4.11 12.01
C ALA A 107 -6.12 2.83 11.37
N PHE A 108 -6.18 2.72 10.03
CA PHE A 108 -5.59 1.61 9.27
C PHE A 108 -4.05 1.58 9.31
N MET A 109 -3.40 2.68 9.70
CA MET A 109 -1.94 2.80 9.83
C MET A 109 -1.45 2.74 11.29
N HIS A 110 -2.29 2.37 12.26
CA HIS A 110 -1.92 2.37 13.68
C HIS A 110 -0.66 1.55 14.01
N SER A 111 -0.34 0.51 13.23
CA SER A 111 0.87 -0.31 13.41
C SER A 111 2.09 0.21 12.66
N SER A 112 1.97 1.26 11.85
CA SER A 112 3.11 1.83 11.13
C SER A 112 4.03 2.56 12.10
N GLN A 113 5.33 2.32 11.96
CA GLN A 113 6.38 2.95 12.76
C GLN A 113 7.13 4.05 11.98
N HIS A 114 6.65 4.39 10.79
CA HIS A 114 7.28 5.37 9.91
C HIS A 114 6.66 6.76 10.08
N PHE A 115 7.48 7.79 9.90
CA PHE A 115 7.02 9.17 9.80
C PHE A 115 6.82 9.53 8.34
N TYR A 116 5.75 10.28 8.05
CA TYR A 116 5.39 10.70 6.70
C TYR A 116 5.18 12.21 6.67
N TRP A 117 5.53 12.84 5.55
CA TRP A 117 5.17 14.23 5.31
C TRP A 117 3.65 14.37 5.16
N ILE A 118 3.10 15.37 5.84
CA ILE A 118 1.70 15.78 5.74
C ILE A 118 1.60 17.20 5.18
N GLY A 119 0.40 17.62 4.80
CA GLY A 119 0.13 18.91 4.16
C GLY A 119 0.14 20.11 5.09
N LEU A 120 0.81 20.04 6.24
CA LEU A 120 0.80 21.08 7.26
C LEU A 120 2.07 21.94 7.19
N THR A 121 1.89 23.26 7.16
CA THR A 121 2.99 24.24 7.11
C THR A 121 2.73 25.43 8.03
N TYR A 122 3.78 26.07 8.50
CA TYR A 122 3.65 27.31 9.28
C TYR A 122 3.66 28.52 8.35
N ASN A 123 2.65 29.38 8.50
CA ASN A 123 2.53 30.64 7.77
C ASN A 123 2.91 31.80 8.69
N GLU A 124 4.00 32.49 8.35
CA GLU A 124 4.54 33.61 9.14
C GLU A 124 3.59 34.82 9.18
N GLU A 125 2.93 35.15 8.07
CA GLU A 125 2.04 36.32 7.97
C GLU A 125 0.82 36.19 8.86
N ARG A 126 0.27 34.98 8.97
CA ARG A 126 -0.89 34.66 9.82
C ARG A 126 -0.50 34.15 11.21
N ALA A 127 0.80 33.97 11.46
CA ALA A 127 1.35 33.34 12.66
C ALA A 127 0.61 32.04 13.05
N ALA A 128 0.34 31.17 12.07
CA ALA A 128 -0.51 30.00 12.24
C ALA A 128 -0.07 28.81 11.39
N TRP A 129 -0.37 27.60 11.86
CA TRP A 129 -0.25 26.37 11.07
C TRP A 129 -1.45 26.23 10.14
N LEU A 130 -1.18 26.06 8.84
CA LEU A 130 -2.18 25.95 7.80
C LEU A 130 -1.99 24.66 7.00
N TRP A 131 -3.12 24.09 6.58
CA TRP A 131 -3.18 23.04 5.57
C TRP A 131 -2.96 23.62 4.17
N GLU A 132 -2.75 22.74 3.18
CA GLU A 132 -2.51 23.15 1.79
C GLU A 132 -3.68 23.93 1.16
N ASP A 133 -4.90 23.73 1.64
CA ASP A 133 -6.11 24.46 1.24
C ASP A 133 -6.24 25.84 1.92
N GLY A 134 -5.32 26.18 2.82
CA GLY A 134 -5.30 27.43 3.59
C GLY A 134 -6.17 27.41 4.85
N SER A 135 -6.83 26.29 5.15
CA SER A 135 -7.60 26.12 6.39
C SER A 135 -6.66 26.02 7.61
N PRO A 136 -7.07 26.55 8.78
CA PRO A 136 -6.25 26.53 9.97
C PRO A 136 -6.21 25.12 10.59
N PHE A 137 -5.07 24.79 11.20
CA PHE A 137 -4.97 23.59 12.03
C PHE A 137 -5.86 23.70 13.28
N SER A 138 -6.63 22.64 13.56
CA SER A 138 -7.39 22.51 14.81
C SER A 138 -6.61 21.69 15.83
N ARG A 139 -6.60 22.13 17.10
CA ARG A 139 -5.96 21.40 18.21
C ARG A 139 -6.77 20.22 18.73
N ASP A 140 -8.03 20.09 18.31
CA ASP A 140 -8.91 18.98 18.71
C ASP A 140 -8.68 17.70 17.89
N LEU A 141 -7.76 17.78 16.92
CA LEU A 141 -7.15 16.64 16.23
C LEU A 141 -6.30 15.76 17.13
#